data_AF-A0A7C7FYC1-F1
#
_entry.id   AF-A0A7C7FYC1-F1
#
_cell.length_a   1.000
_cell.length_b   1.000
_cell.length_c   1.000
_cell.angle_alpha   90.00
_cell.angle_beta   90.00
_cell.angle_gamma   90.00
#
_symmetry.space_group_name_H-M   'P 1'
#
loop_
_entity.id
_entity.type
_entity.pdbx_description
1 polymer ?
#
loop_
_entity_poly.entity_id
_entity_poly.type
_entity_poly.pdbx_seq_one_letter_code
_entity_poly.pdbx_strand_id
1 'polypeptide(L)'
;MSRVRLWSFTLFEPTVADRAHFVACVERGDLTYLCGQGELCPDSGRLHFQGFLCLAQPRTLVGVKRLMFVSPHLKTVHLCACKGTREENRNYCKKVDSAAGEDGLLFFESGDYGVVPERNGQGVRSDLFAVGRAIEGGTSLEAVASSNPDLYIKFYRGLESIQARFRSRPRVWDPAAPYSPPTVRWFYGSSGSGKSREAFTQALLDPDIPYYTKSSGNKWWDGYLSESIVILDDFRADWFTFSYLIRLLDCYPMSVEVKGGMVSMCATTFYITCPLRPEVLFASLVAREEGRILQLTRRITEIRLFGLEPEPAAPLADGFVPL
;
A
#
# COMPACT_ATOMS: atom_id res chain seq x y z
N MET A 1 8.05 -23.90 13.26
CA MET A 1 9.51 -23.73 13.08
C MET A 1 9.76 -22.81 11.90
N SER A 2 10.55 -21.74 12.09
CA SER A 2 10.93 -20.83 11.01
C SER A 2 11.79 -21.55 9.97
N ARG A 3 11.59 -21.22 8.68
CA ARG A 3 12.43 -21.68 7.57
C ARG A 3 13.44 -20.57 7.26
N VAL A 4 14.72 -20.88 7.32
CA VAL A 4 15.80 -19.89 7.07
C VAL A 4 16.83 -20.45 6.10
N ARG A 5 17.59 -19.56 5.46
CA ARG A 5 18.64 -19.93 4.50
C ARG A 5 20.03 -19.98 5.12
N LEU A 6 20.34 -19.12 6.10
CA LEU A 6 21.67 -19.04 6.68
C LEU A 6 21.75 -19.86 7.97
N TRP A 7 22.75 -20.72 8.05
CA TRP A 7 22.98 -21.58 9.20
C TRP A 7 24.46 -21.57 9.58
N SER A 8 24.72 -21.59 10.89
CA SER A 8 26.03 -21.86 11.44
C SER A 8 26.04 -23.26 12.03
N PHE A 9 27.17 -23.95 11.87
CA PHE A 9 27.32 -25.30 12.38
C PHE A 9 28.67 -25.51 13.05
N THR A 10 28.67 -26.41 14.03
CA THR A 10 29.86 -26.88 14.71
C THR A 10 29.87 -28.40 14.70
N LEU A 11 30.93 -29.02 14.18
CA LEU A 11 31.11 -30.47 14.07
C LEU A 11 32.43 -30.88 14.72
N PHE A 12 32.39 -31.69 15.78
CA PHE A 12 33.61 -32.19 16.44
C PHE A 12 34.28 -33.29 15.64
N GLU A 13 35.60 -33.41 15.80
CA GLU A 13 36.44 -34.43 15.15
C GLU A 13 36.26 -34.47 13.62
N PRO A 14 36.38 -33.30 12.94
CA PRO A 14 36.12 -33.23 11.52
C PRO A 14 37.17 -33.98 10.72
N THR A 15 36.74 -34.57 9.60
CA THR A 15 37.62 -35.25 8.66
C THR A 15 37.65 -34.53 7.30
N VAL A 16 38.67 -34.85 6.49
CA VAL A 16 38.76 -34.34 5.11
C VAL A 16 37.58 -34.82 4.26
N ALA A 17 37.02 -36.00 4.57
CA ALA A 17 35.83 -36.52 3.92
C ALA A 17 34.58 -35.67 4.23
N ASP A 18 34.46 -35.11 5.44
CA ASP A 18 33.36 -34.20 5.79
C ASP A 18 33.42 -32.90 4.98
N ARG A 19 34.62 -32.33 4.82
CA ARG A 19 34.83 -31.17 3.94
C ARG A 19 34.39 -31.48 2.51
N ALA A 20 34.85 -32.61 1.95
CA ALA A 20 34.48 -33.02 0.60
C ALA A 20 32.95 -33.21 0.45
N HIS A 21 32.29 -33.80 1.45
CA HIS A 21 30.84 -33.94 1.48
C HIS A 21 30.11 -32.59 1.47
N PHE A 22 30.57 -31.61 2.25
CA PHE A 22 29.95 -30.29 2.26
C PHE A 22 30.17 -29.53 0.94
N VAL A 23 31.35 -29.64 0.33
CA VAL A 23 31.62 -29.08 -1.00
C VAL A 23 30.70 -29.71 -2.05
N ALA A 24 30.51 -31.04 -2.01
CA ALA A 24 29.57 -31.72 -2.90
C ALA A 24 28.12 -31.26 -2.72
N CYS A 25 27.72 -30.79 -1.53
CA CYS A 25 26.39 -30.19 -1.34
C CYS A 25 26.23 -28.87 -2.11
N VAL A 26 27.30 -28.09 -2.28
CA VAL A 26 27.29 -26.90 -3.13
C VAL A 26 27.15 -27.30 -4.60
N GLU A 27 27.92 -28.29 -5.05
CA GLU A 27 27.91 -28.78 -6.43
C GLU A 27 26.56 -29.36 -6.86
N ARG A 28 25.85 -30.04 -5.93
CA ARG A 28 24.48 -30.52 -6.16
C ARG A 28 23.41 -29.41 -6.19
N GLY A 29 23.77 -28.18 -5.83
CA GLY A 29 22.84 -27.06 -5.74
C GLY A 29 21.98 -27.05 -4.46
N ASP A 30 22.34 -27.84 -3.45
CA ASP A 30 21.68 -27.80 -2.14
C ASP A 30 22.00 -26.49 -1.38
N LEU A 31 23.21 -25.98 -1.61
CA LEU A 31 23.77 -24.76 -1.03
C LEU A 31 24.13 -23.77 -2.14
N THR A 32 23.93 -22.48 -1.88
CA THR A 32 24.48 -21.41 -2.73
C THR A 32 25.87 -20.98 -2.29
N TYR A 33 26.19 -21.16 -1.00
CA TYR A 33 27.46 -20.78 -0.42
C TYR A 33 27.76 -21.60 0.83
N LEU A 34 29.05 -21.87 1.07
CA LEU A 34 29.57 -22.57 2.23
C LEU A 34 30.99 -22.06 2.53
N CYS A 35 31.29 -21.83 3.81
CA CYS A 35 32.67 -21.76 4.28
C CYS A 35 32.83 -22.44 5.63
N GLY A 36 34.06 -22.84 5.96
CA GLY A 36 34.38 -23.38 7.27
C GLY A 36 35.88 -23.52 7.48
N GLN A 37 36.24 -23.78 8.74
CA GLN A 37 37.63 -23.97 9.16
C GLN A 37 37.67 -24.93 10.35
N GLY A 38 38.71 -25.75 10.42
CA GLY A 38 39.10 -26.47 11.63
C GLY A 38 39.59 -25.51 12.69
N GLU A 39 38.99 -25.59 13.88
CA GLU A 39 39.34 -24.76 15.03
C GLU A 39 39.54 -25.61 16.28
N LEU A 40 40.47 -25.19 17.15
CA LEU A 40 40.58 -25.75 18.51
C LEU A 40 39.62 -25.04 19.44
N CYS A 41 38.84 -25.80 20.19
CA CYS A 41 38.02 -25.25 21.26
C CYS A 41 38.94 -24.64 22.34
N PRO A 42 38.78 -23.36 22.71
CA PRO A 42 39.65 -22.68 23.68
C PRO A 42 39.74 -23.40 25.04
N ASP A 43 38.62 -23.95 25.52
CA ASP A 43 38.54 -24.54 26.85
C ASP A 43 38.85 -26.04 26.87
N SER A 44 38.52 -26.77 25.80
CA SER A 44 38.64 -28.24 25.76
C SER A 44 39.77 -28.77 24.89
N GLY A 45 40.40 -27.91 24.08
CA GLY A 45 41.45 -28.31 23.14
C GLY A 45 41.01 -29.29 22.05
N ARG A 46 39.70 -29.55 21.91
CA ARG A 46 39.17 -30.46 20.90
C ARG A 46 39.02 -29.75 19.56
N LEU A 47 39.41 -30.47 18.50
CA LEU A 47 39.25 -30.02 17.12
C LEU A 47 37.77 -30.07 16.71
N HIS A 48 37.29 -29.00 16.10
CA HIS A 48 35.95 -28.92 15.52
C HIS A 48 35.97 -28.12 14.22
N PHE A 49 35.07 -28.44 13.30
CA PHE A 49 34.74 -27.53 12.21
C PHE A 49 33.76 -26.48 12.69
N GLN A 50 34.15 -25.23 12.55
CA GLN A 50 33.26 -24.09 12.62
C GLN A 50 32.87 -23.69 11.19
N GLY A 51 31.57 -23.69 10.89
CA GLY A 51 31.09 -23.50 9.53
C GLY A 51 29.88 -22.59 9.42
N PHE A 52 29.76 -21.98 8.25
CA PHE A 52 28.68 -21.09 7.84
C PHE A 52 28.20 -21.49 6.45
N LEU A 53 26.89 -21.64 6.28
CA LEU A 53 26.28 -22.05 5.01
C LEU A 53 25.05 -21.22 4.65
N CYS A 54 24.81 -21.11 3.35
CA CYS A 54 23.61 -20.54 2.75
C CYS A 54 22.93 -21.59 1.87
N LEU A 55 21.70 -21.96 2.21
CA LEU A 55 20.89 -22.90 1.43
C LEU A 55 20.35 -22.24 0.16
N ALA A 56 20.21 -23.02 -0.90
CA ALA A 56 19.49 -22.58 -2.10
C ALA A 56 18.01 -22.27 -1.81
N GLN A 57 17.39 -23.04 -0.91
CA GLN A 57 15.99 -22.86 -0.49
C GLN A 57 15.87 -22.84 1.03
N PRO A 58 15.00 -22.00 1.62
CA PRO A 58 14.83 -21.91 3.07
C PRO A 58 14.26 -23.23 3.63
N ARG A 59 14.92 -23.79 4.64
CA ARG A 59 14.52 -25.05 5.30
C ARG A 59 14.43 -24.87 6.82
N THR A 60 13.71 -25.78 7.49
CA THR A 60 13.72 -25.89 8.95
C THR A 60 14.99 -26.61 9.42
N LEU A 61 15.34 -26.50 10.71
CA LEU A 61 16.49 -27.21 11.30
C LEU A 61 16.46 -28.71 10.97
N VAL A 62 15.30 -29.35 11.13
CA VAL A 62 15.09 -30.76 10.79
C VAL A 62 15.31 -31.01 9.30
N GLY A 63 14.83 -30.10 8.45
CA GLY A 63 15.01 -30.19 7.00
C GLY A 63 16.46 -30.07 6.55
N VAL A 64 17.29 -29.27 7.23
CA VAL A 64 18.74 -29.17 6.97
C VAL A 64 19.46 -30.41 7.45
N LYS A 65 19.16 -30.90 8.66
CA LYS A 65 19.76 -32.15 9.17
C LYS A 65 19.51 -33.33 8.24
N ARG A 66 18.28 -33.45 7.71
CA ARG A 66 17.93 -34.48 6.72
C ARG A 66 18.59 -34.30 5.36
N LEU A 67 18.96 -33.08 4.99
CA LEU A 67 19.54 -32.79 3.68
C LEU A 67 21.02 -33.18 3.63
N MET A 68 21.78 -32.80 4.66
CA MET A 68 23.24 -32.85 4.58
C MET A 68 23.94 -33.41 5.82
N PHE A 69 23.23 -33.69 6.91
CA PHE A 69 23.81 -34.25 8.14
C PHE A 69 23.23 -35.62 8.46
N VAL A 70 23.32 -36.53 7.49
CA VAL A 70 22.63 -37.84 7.51
C VAL A 70 23.46 -38.99 8.06
N SER A 71 24.78 -38.92 7.99
CA SER A 71 25.66 -39.98 8.51
C SER A 71 25.68 -39.98 10.05
N PRO A 72 26.00 -41.12 10.70
CA PRO A 72 26.09 -41.18 12.17
C PRO A 72 27.01 -40.12 12.77
N HIS A 73 28.17 -39.87 12.14
CA HIS A 73 29.10 -38.82 12.53
C HIS A 73 28.48 -37.42 12.39
N LEU A 74 27.91 -37.10 11.23
CA LEU A 74 27.35 -35.77 10.94
C LEU A 74 26.10 -35.45 11.78
N LYS A 75 25.37 -36.45 12.30
CA LYS A 75 24.23 -36.23 13.20
C LYS A 75 24.60 -35.58 14.53
N THR A 76 25.87 -35.65 14.93
CA THR A 76 26.40 -35.00 16.13
C THR A 76 26.54 -33.48 15.98
N VAL A 77 26.33 -32.95 14.77
CA VAL A 77 26.46 -31.51 14.49
C VAL A 77 25.55 -30.67 15.39
N HIS A 78 26.15 -29.62 15.93
CA HIS A 78 25.40 -28.52 16.52
C HIS A 78 25.07 -27.51 15.40
N LEU A 79 23.79 -27.36 15.08
CA LEU A 79 23.31 -26.53 13.98
C LEU A 79 22.35 -25.46 14.52
N CYS A 80 22.66 -24.20 14.23
CA CYS A 80 21.84 -23.05 14.62
C CYS A 80 21.58 -22.11 13.45
N ALA A 81 20.42 -21.44 13.47
CA ALA A 81 20.21 -20.32 12.56
C ALA A 81 21.21 -19.21 12.90
N CYS A 82 21.91 -18.68 11.89
CA CYS A 82 22.86 -17.58 12.09
C CYS A 82 22.22 -16.38 12.77
N LYS A 83 22.99 -15.76 13.64
CA LYS A 83 22.77 -14.42 14.18
C LYS A 83 23.84 -13.49 13.58
N GLY A 84 23.53 -12.22 13.39
CA GLY A 84 24.47 -11.26 12.80
C GLY A 84 24.44 -11.20 11.26
N THR A 85 25.37 -10.46 10.67
CA THR A 85 25.48 -10.28 9.22
C THR A 85 26.21 -11.44 8.54
N ARG A 86 26.09 -11.53 7.21
CA ARG A 86 26.87 -12.49 6.43
C ARG A 86 28.38 -12.25 6.53
N GLU A 87 28.85 -11.02 6.72
CA GLU A 87 30.28 -10.76 6.90
C GLU A 87 30.76 -11.22 8.28
N GLU A 88 30.00 -10.94 9.34
CA GLU A 88 30.32 -11.38 10.70
C GLU A 88 30.45 -12.90 10.77
N ASN A 89 29.50 -13.64 10.18
CA ASN A 89 29.52 -15.10 10.18
C ASN A 89 30.67 -15.67 9.33
N ARG A 90 30.98 -15.07 8.18
CA ARG A 90 32.11 -15.48 7.33
C ARG A 90 33.44 -15.21 8.02
N ASN A 91 33.60 -14.02 8.62
CA ASN A 91 34.82 -13.64 9.33
C ASN A 91 35.02 -14.47 10.60
N TYR A 92 33.93 -14.90 11.25
CA TYR A 92 34.02 -15.81 12.39
C TYR A 92 34.71 -17.13 12.02
N CYS A 93 34.48 -17.64 10.81
CA CYS A 93 35.09 -18.87 10.30
C CYS A 93 36.53 -18.66 9.77
N LYS A 94 37.06 -17.43 9.77
CA LYS A 94 38.37 -17.06 9.19
C LYS A 94 39.40 -16.66 10.25
N LYS A 95 39.15 -16.96 11.52
CA LYS A 95 40.05 -16.57 12.60
C LYS A 95 41.35 -17.35 12.48
N VAL A 96 42.40 -16.66 12.06
CA VAL A 96 43.74 -17.27 11.84
C VAL A 96 44.27 -17.87 13.14
N ASP A 97 44.06 -17.18 14.27
CA ASP A 97 44.57 -17.60 15.58
C ASP A 97 43.91 -18.88 16.12
N SER A 98 42.70 -19.22 15.65
CA SER A 98 42.02 -20.46 16.04
C SER A 98 42.17 -21.59 15.03
N ALA A 99 42.82 -21.35 13.88
CA ALA A 99 42.98 -22.35 12.83
C ALA A 99 43.80 -23.56 13.30
N ALA A 100 43.26 -24.76 13.09
CA ALA A 100 43.89 -26.01 13.48
C ALA A 100 43.47 -27.18 12.60
N GLY A 101 44.36 -28.17 12.51
CA GLY A 101 44.19 -29.37 11.69
C GLY A 101 45.20 -29.44 10.53
N GLU A 102 45.17 -30.54 9.80
CA GLU A 102 45.97 -30.74 8.59
C GLU A 102 45.47 -29.85 7.44
N ASP A 103 46.23 -29.70 6.35
CA ASP A 103 45.88 -28.82 5.20
C ASP A 103 44.45 -29.05 4.67
N GLY A 104 43.95 -30.29 4.76
CA GLY A 104 42.60 -30.67 4.37
C GLY A 104 41.49 -30.06 5.25
N LEU A 105 41.82 -29.56 6.44
CA LEU A 105 40.90 -29.02 7.45
C LEU A 105 41.03 -27.51 7.65
N LEU A 106 42.01 -26.86 7.01
CA LEU A 106 42.15 -25.40 7.00
C LEU A 106 40.98 -24.71 6.29
N PHE A 107 40.96 -23.38 6.35
CA PHE A 107 39.87 -22.57 5.80
C PHE A 107 39.52 -22.96 4.37
N PHE A 108 38.24 -23.20 4.12
CA PHE A 108 37.71 -23.47 2.80
C PHE A 108 36.43 -22.68 2.54
N GLU A 109 36.20 -22.38 1.28
CA GLU A 109 35.06 -21.61 0.79
C GLU A 109 34.62 -22.20 -0.56
N SER A 110 33.32 -22.35 -0.76
CA SER A 110 32.72 -22.89 -1.99
C SER A 110 31.36 -22.24 -2.26
N GLY A 111 31.04 -22.06 -3.53
CA GLY A 111 29.84 -21.37 -3.98
C GLY A 111 30.04 -19.86 -4.17
N ASP A 112 28.94 -19.13 -4.33
CA ASP A 112 28.95 -17.70 -4.62
C ASP A 112 28.53 -16.89 -3.39
N TYR A 113 29.49 -16.15 -2.81
CA TYR A 113 29.22 -15.28 -1.67
C TYR A 113 28.31 -14.09 -2.04
N GLY A 114 28.33 -13.64 -3.31
CA GLY A 114 27.54 -12.53 -3.81
C GLY A 114 26.03 -12.76 -3.68
N VAL A 115 25.57 -14.01 -3.77
CA VAL A 115 24.16 -14.39 -3.63
C VAL A 115 23.73 -14.70 -2.20
N VAL A 116 24.64 -14.60 -1.22
CA VAL A 116 24.32 -14.77 0.19
C VAL A 116 23.56 -13.53 0.69
N PRO A 117 22.33 -13.68 1.23
CA PRO A 117 21.55 -12.56 1.71
C PRO A 117 22.22 -11.89 2.92
N GLU A 118 22.09 -10.57 3.04
CA GLU A 118 22.69 -9.77 4.13
C GLU A 118 22.24 -10.21 5.53
N ARG A 119 21.01 -10.74 5.64
CA ARG A 119 20.42 -11.18 6.92
C ARG A 119 19.58 -12.45 6.78
N ASN A 120 19.37 -13.09 7.92
CA ASN A 120 18.74 -14.38 8.04
C ASN A 120 17.21 -14.27 8.11
N GLY A 121 16.52 -14.64 7.02
CA GLY A 121 15.06 -14.75 6.99
C GLY A 121 14.34 -13.42 6.79
N GLN A 122 13.47 -13.41 5.78
CA GLN A 122 12.71 -12.26 5.30
C GLN A 122 13.62 -11.12 4.86
N GLY A 123 13.74 -10.93 3.53
CA GLY A 123 14.02 -9.58 3.07
C GLY A 123 13.04 -8.68 3.82
N VAL A 124 13.57 -7.78 4.65
CA VAL A 124 12.85 -6.56 5.00
C VAL A 124 12.21 -6.17 3.68
N ARG A 125 10.88 -6.05 3.65
CA ARG A 125 10.17 -5.61 2.44
C ARG A 125 10.55 -4.15 2.19
N SER A 126 11.82 -3.93 1.87
CA SER A 126 12.43 -2.65 1.59
C SER A 126 11.74 -2.05 0.38
N ASP A 127 11.27 -2.90 -0.53
CA ASP A 127 10.37 -2.59 -1.63
C ASP A 127 9.04 -1.98 -1.15
N LEU A 128 8.25 -2.65 -0.30
CA LEU A 128 6.99 -2.09 0.20
C LEU A 128 7.22 -0.87 1.10
N PHE A 129 8.29 -0.87 1.89
CA PHE A 129 8.65 0.27 2.72
C PHE A 129 9.02 1.48 1.86
N ALA A 130 9.83 1.29 0.82
CA ALA A 130 10.20 2.34 -0.12
C ALA A 130 8.98 2.88 -0.87
N VAL A 131 8.10 1.99 -1.35
CA VAL A 131 6.83 2.41 -1.99
C VAL A 131 5.94 3.16 -1.00
N GLY A 132 5.83 2.70 0.25
CA GLY A 132 5.09 3.39 1.30
C GLY A 132 5.60 4.82 1.54
N ARG A 133 6.92 4.99 1.62
CA ARG A 133 7.58 6.30 1.75
C ARG A 133 7.40 7.17 0.50
N ALA A 134 7.42 6.57 -0.69
CA ALA A 134 7.17 7.30 -1.93
C ALA A 134 5.73 7.83 -2.00
N ILE A 135 4.74 7.02 -1.60
CA ILE A 135 3.33 7.45 -1.53
C ILE A 135 3.14 8.52 -0.45
N GLU A 136 3.78 8.39 0.71
CA GLU A 136 3.80 9.44 1.74
C GLU A 136 4.36 10.76 1.19
N GLY A 137 5.40 10.68 0.35
CA GLY A 137 5.99 11.82 -0.36
C GLY A 137 5.17 12.35 -1.55
N GLY A 138 3.96 11.82 -1.79
CA GLY A 138 3.04 12.31 -2.83
C GLY A 138 3.01 11.49 -4.12
N THR A 139 3.78 10.40 -4.23
CA THR A 139 3.76 9.55 -5.43
C THR A 139 2.37 8.95 -5.67
N SER A 140 1.85 9.09 -6.90
CA SER A 140 0.55 8.56 -7.28
C SER A 140 0.57 7.03 -7.41
N LEU A 141 -0.60 6.38 -7.27
CA LEU A 141 -0.70 4.93 -7.48
C LEU A 141 -0.45 4.53 -8.93
N GLU A 142 -0.75 5.42 -9.88
CA GLU A 142 -0.44 5.24 -11.29
C GLU A 142 1.08 5.19 -11.53
N ALA A 143 1.84 6.07 -10.88
CA ALA A 143 3.31 6.04 -10.94
C ALA A 143 3.87 4.77 -10.28
N VAL A 144 3.26 4.30 -9.18
CA VAL A 144 3.63 3.02 -8.56
C VAL A 144 3.32 1.83 -9.48
N ALA A 145 2.15 1.81 -10.12
CA ALA A 145 1.77 0.76 -11.05
C ALA A 145 2.70 0.71 -12.27
N SER A 146 3.11 1.89 -12.77
CA SER A 146 4.03 2.01 -13.91
C SER A 146 5.46 1.57 -13.57
N SER A 147 5.95 1.93 -12.37
CA SER A 147 7.32 1.61 -11.95
C SER A 147 7.47 0.20 -11.36
N ASN A 148 6.44 -0.31 -10.69
CA ASN A 148 6.46 -1.58 -9.95
C ASN A 148 5.13 -2.35 -10.11
N PRO A 149 4.80 -2.81 -11.33
CA PRO A 149 3.51 -3.44 -11.63
C PRO A 149 3.25 -4.70 -10.79
N ASP A 150 4.27 -5.54 -10.57
CA ASP A 150 4.14 -6.76 -9.74
C ASP A 150 3.71 -6.47 -8.31
N LEU A 151 4.25 -5.41 -7.71
CA LEU A 151 3.93 -4.99 -6.36
C LEU A 151 2.51 -4.43 -6.32
N TYR A 152 2.16 -3.58 -7.30
CA TYR A 152 0.81 -3.03 -7.40
C TYR A 152 -0.23 -4.13 -7.54
N ILE A 153 -0.09 -5.07 -8.48
CA ILE A 153 -1.04 -6.18 -8.69
C ILE A 153 -1.26 -6.99 -7.40
N LYS A 154 -0.18 -7.29 -6.67
CA LYS A 154 -0.25 -8.10 -5.44
C LYS A 154 -0.85 -7.34 -4.26
N PHE A 155 -0.65 -6.02 -4.18
CA PHE A 155 -0.92 -5.24 -2.97
C PHE A 155 -1.80 -3.99 -3.19
N TYR A 156 -2.49 -3.87 -4.33
CA TYR A 156 -3.21 -2.65 -4.73
C TYR A 156 -4.13 -2.09 -3.63
N ARG A 157 -4.93 -2.93 -2.96
CA ARG A 157 -5.83 -2.50 -1.88
C ARG A 157 -5.09 -1.89 -0.68
N GLY A 158 -3.92 -2.41 -0.35
CA GLY A 158 -3.09 -1.87 0.72
C GLY A 158 -2.50 -0.51 0.35
N LEU A 159 -2.11 -0.35 -0.92
CA LEU A 159 -1.59 0.90 -1.46
C LEU A 159 -2.69 1.98 -1.58
N GLU A 160 -3.90 1.61 -1.99
CA GLU A 160 -5.07 2.51 -1.96
C GLU A 160 -5.37 2.99 -0.54
N SER A 161 -5.41 2.06 0.41
CA SER A 161 -5.65 2.37 1.82
C SER A 161 -4.62 3.35 2.39
N ILE A 162 -3.32 3.14 2.12
CA ILE A 162 -2.27 4.02 2.64
C ILE A 162 -2.26 5.39 1.94
N GLN A 163 -2.55 5.44 0.63
CA GLN A 163 -2.67 6.71 -0.08
C GLN A 163 -3.85 7.54 0.45
N ALA A 164 -5.01 6.91 0.63
CA ALA A 164 -6.18 7.57 1.24
C ALA A 164 -5.84 8.09 2.65
N ARG A 165 -5.12 7.29 3.45
CA ARG A 165 -4.66 7.70 4.80
C ARG A 165 -3.75 8.92 4.76
N PHE A 166 -2.76 8.95 3.87
CA PHE A 166 -1.80 10.06 3.79
C PHE A 166 -2.40 11.33 3.20
N ARG A 167 -3.34 11.20 2.26
CA ARG A 167 -4.12 12.32 1.71
C ARG A 167 -5.21 12.82 2.66
N SER A 168 -5.65 11.99 3.61
CA SER A 168 -6.74 12.33 4.52
C SER A 168 -6.43 13.62 5.30
N ARG A 169 -7.20 14.66 4.99
CA ARG A 169 -7.25 15.95 5.67
C ARG A 169 -8.72 16.23 5.99
N PRO A 170 -9.29 15.57 7.01
CA PRO A 170 -10.69 15.77 7.37
C PRO A 170 -10.93 17.22 7.79
N ARG A 171 -12.15 17.71 7.54
CA ARG A 171 -12.60 19.06 7.93
C ARG A 171 -12.84 19.13 9.44
N VAL A 172 -11.78 18.98 10.23
CA VAL A 172 -11.81 19.05 11.70
C VAL A 172 -11.72 20.50 12.16
N TRP A 173 -12.26 20.76 13.35
CA TRP A 173 -12.08 22.05 14.00
C TRP A 173 -10.62 22.22 14.40
N ASP A 174 -10.01 23.34 14.01
CA ASP A 174 -8.68 23.76 14.42
C ASP A 174 -8.80 25.12 15.15
N PRO A 175 -8.26 25.27 16.37
CA PRO A 175 -8.19 26.57 17.06
C PRO A 175 -7.57 27.69 16.21
N ALA A 176 -6.63 27.37 15.32
CA ALA A 176 -5.95 28.31 14.43
C ALA A 176 -6.70 28.54 13.10
N ALA A 177 -7.60 27.63 12.73
CA ALA A 177 -8.41 27.71 11.51
C ALA A 177 -9.81 27.11 11.79
N PRO A 178 -10.78 27.92 12.25
CA PRO A 178 -12.13 27.41 12.47
C PRO A 178 -12.71 26.82 11.18
N TYR A 179 -13.67 25.90 11.33
CA TYR A 179 -14.32 25.15 10.25
C TYR A 179 -14.36 25.92 8.93
N SER A 180 -13.52 25.51 7.97
CA SER A 180 -13.51 26.10 6.63
C SER A 180 -14.58 25.40 5.79
N PRO A 181 -15.67 26.09 5.40
CA PRO A 181 -16.67 25.49 4.53
C PRO A 181 -16.06 25.16 3.17
N PRO A 182 -16.48 24.06 2.53
CA PRO A 182 -16.00 23.75 1.19
C PRO A 182 -16.48 24.81 0.19
N THR A 183 -15.69 25.03 -0.86
CA THR A 183 -16.11 25.80 -2.03
C THR A 183 -17.03 24.93 -2.88
N VAL A 184 -18.27 25.35 -3.11
CA VAL A 184 -19.24 24.57 -3.88
C VAL A 184 -19.69 25.39 -5.08
N ARG A 185 -19.41 24.88 -6.29
CA ARG A 185 -19.79 25.50 -7.55
C ARG A 185 -20.87 24.68 -8.23
N TRP A 186 -22.04 25.28 -8.41
CA TRP A 186 -23.20 24.66 -9.05
C TRP A 186 -23.37 25.21 -10.47
N PHE A 187 -23.04 24.40 -11.46
CA PHE A 187 -23.16 24.72 -12.87
C PHE A 187 -24.46 24.12 -13.41
N TYR A 188 -25.36 24.97 -13.91
CA TYR A 188 -26.66 24.52 -14.39
C TYR A 188 -27.03 25.04 -15.78
N GLY A 189 -28.02 24.43 -16.43
CA GLY A 189 -28.55 24.84 -17.73
C GLY A 189 -28.67 23.70 -18.74
N SER A 190 -29.09 24.06 -19.97
CA SER A 190 -29.36 23.13 -21.09
C SER A 190 -28.29 22.06 -21.35
N SER A 191 -28.67 20.88 -21.85
CA SER A 191 -27.70 19.84 -22.25
C SER A 191 -26.76 20.34 -23.34
N GLY A 192 -25.52 19.84 -23.36
CA GLY A 192 -24.51 20.26 -24.35
C GLY A 192 -23.92 21.67 -24.14
N SER A 193 -24.33 22.41 -23.11
CA SER A 193 -23.87 23.80 -22.87
C SER A 193 -22.46 23.94 -22.27
N GLY A 194 -21.74 22.83 -22.05
CA GLY A 194 -20.36 22.83 -21.57
C GLY A 194 -20.16 22.79 -20.05
N LYS A 195 -21.22 22.55 -19.25
CA LYS A 195 -21.15 22.46 -17.77
C LYS A 195 -20.09 21.46 -17.27
N SER A 196 -20.16 20.22 -17.76
CA SER A 196 -19.21 19.16 -17.42
C SER A 196 -17.80 19.56 -17.83
N ARG A 197 -17.62 20.01 -19.08
CA ARG A 197 -16.32 20.50 -19.57
C ARG A 197 -15.72 21.55 -18.63
N GLU A 198 -16.51 22.54 -18.21
CA GLU A 198 -16.04 23.57 -17.27
C GLU A 198 -15.64 22.96 -15.92
N ALA A 199 -16.45 22.08 -15.34
CA ALA A 199 -16.11 21.42 -14.06
C ALA A 199 -14.78 20.66 -14.13
N PHE A 200 -14.55 19.90 -15.20
CA PHE A 200 -13.30 19.19 -15.41
C PHE A 200 -12.13 20.14 -15.69
N THR A 201 -12.33 21.18 -16.52
CA THR A 201 -11.30 22.20 -16.77
C THR A 201 -10.87 22.90 -15.48
N GLN A 202 -11.82 23.27 -14.63
CA GLN A 202 -11.57 23.92 -13.35
C GLN A 202 -10.88 22.99 -12.35
N ALA A 203 -11.21 21.69 -12.36
CA ALA A 203 -10.53 20.69 -11.53
C ALA A 203 -9.08 20.41 -11.98
N LEU A 204 -8.74 20.73 -13.24
CA LEU A 204 -7.41 20.55 -13.82
C LEU A 204 -6.54 21.80 -13.79
N LEU A 205 -7.02 22.91 -13.23
CA LEU A 205 -6.23 24.16 -13.13
C LEU A 205 -4.98 23.99 -12.25
N ASP A 206 -5.05 23.14 -11.24
CA ASP A 206 -3.93 22.74 -10.41
C ASP A 206 -3.65 21.24 -10.65
N PRO A 207 -2.68 20.88 -11.50
CA PRO A 207 -2.37 19.50 -11.85
C PRO A 207 -1.91 18.65 -10.66
N ASP A 208 -1.42 19.28 -9.58
CA ASP A 208 -0.91 18.58 -8.40
C ASP A 208 -2.03 18.18 -7.43
N ILE A 209 -3.24 18.74 -7.60
CA ILE A 209 -4.40 18.42 -6.77
C ILE A 209 -5.27 17.38 -7.49
N PRO A 210 -5.31 16.12 -6.99
CA PRO A 210 -6.15 15.11 -7.60
C PRO A 210 -7.64 15.42 -7.38
N TYR A 211 -8.45 15.11 -8.38
CA TYR A 211 -9.91 15.16 -8.30
C TYR A 211 -10.53 13.77 -8.37
N TYR A 212 -11.71 13.63 -7.80
CA TYR A 212 -12.54 12.44 -7.88
C TYR A 212 -13.86 12.76 -8.58
N THR A 213 -14.25 11.95 -9.56
CA THR A 213 -15.56 12.04 -10.21
C THR A 213 -16.49 10.98 -9.65
N LYS A 214 -17.59 11.42 -9.04
CA LYS A 214 -18.62 10.53 -8.54
C LYS A 214 -19.54 10.11 -9.68
N SER A 215 -19.67 8.79 -9.91
CA SER A 215 -20.63 8.26 -10.89
C SER A 215 -22.08 8.42 -10.42
N SER A 216 -22.98 8.74 -11.34
CA SER A 216 -24.41 8.89 -11.09
C SER A 216 -25.07 7.57 -10.65
N GLY A 217 -26.08 7.67 -9.80
CA GLY A 217 -26.96 6.54 -9.43
C GLY A 217 -26.34 5.46 -8.55
N ASN A 218 -25.08 5.57 -8.10
CA ASN A 218 -24.48 4.61 -7.18
C ASN A 218 -24.27 5.20 -5.76
N LYS A 219 -24.50 4.36 -4.74
CA LYS A 219 -24.31 4.71 -3.33
C LYS A 219 -22.81 4.85 -2.97
N TRP A 220 -21.98 4.00 -3.54
CA TRP A 220 -20.58 3.82 -3.16
C TRP A 220 -19.67 4.93 -3.70
N TRP A 221 -18.65 5.27 -2.92
CA TRP A 221 -17.57 6.20 -3.26
C TRP A 221 -16.31 5.45 -3.71
N ASP A 222 -16.48 4.33 -4.40
CA ASP A 222 -15.36 3.49 -4.85
C ASP A 222 -14.36 4.31 -5.66
N GLY A 223 -13.07 4.14 -5.35
CA GLY A 223 -11.98 4.90 -5.94
C GLY A 223 -11.72 6.27 -5.31
N TYR A 224 -12.52 6.72 -4.34
CA TYR A 224 -12.23 7.95 -3.58
C TYR A 224 -11.12 7.68 -2.55
N LEU A 225 -9.96 8.30 -2.75
CA LEU A 225 -8.76 8.19 -1.92
C LEU A 225 -8.48 9.51 -1.20
N SER A 226 -9.54 10.14 -0.67
CA SER A 226 -9.48 11.43 0.03
C SER A 226 -9.02 12.61 -0.85
N GLU A 227 -9.41 12.62 -2.13
CA GLU A 227 -9.20 13.75 -3.03
C GLU A 227 -9.84 15.03 -2.50
N SER A 228 -9.16 16.16 -2.73
CA SER A 228 -9.60 17.49 -2.28
C SER A 228 -10.67 18.09 -3.19
N ILE A 229 -10.75 17.64 -4.44
CA ILE A 229 -11.75 18.08 -5.41
C ILE A 229 -12.70 16.93 -5.72
N VAL A 230 -14.01 17.18 -5.63
CA VAL A 230 -15.05 16.23 -6.03
C VAL A 230 -15.91 16.83 -7.14
N ILE A 231 -16.11 16.06 -8.20
CA ILE A 231 -17.04 16.39 -9.28
C ILE A 231 -18.27 15.49 -9.17
N LEU A 232 -19.43 16.09 -8.94
CA LEU A 232 -20.75 15.46 -9.04
C LEU A 232 -21.32 15.80 -10.41
N ASP A 233 -20.95 15.01 -11.41
CA ASP A 233 -21.34 15.27 -12.81
C ASP A 233 -22.73 14.70 -13.10
N ASP A 234 -23.57 15.50 -13.76
CA ASP A 234 -24.94 15.20 -14.13
C ASP A 234 -25.86 14.90 -12.94
N PHE A 235 -25.78 15.75 -11.91
CA PHE A 235 -26.53 15.64 -10.66
C PHE A 235 -28.06 15.61 -10.88
N ARG A 236 -28.75 14.80 -10.06
CA ARG A 236 -30.22 14.62 -10.05
C ARG A 236 -30.74 14.57 -8.63
N ALA A 237 -32.01 14.94 -8.44
CA ALA A 237 -32.63 15.08 -7.12
C ALA A 237 -32.69 13.77 -6.32
N ASP A 238 -32.72 12.63 -7.01
CA ASP A 238 -32.85 11.28 -6.46
C ASP A 238 -31.49 10.61 -6.15
N TRP A 239 -30.38 11.23 -6.54
CA TRP A 239 -29.06 10.65 -6.34
C TRP A 239 -28.68 10.56 -4.85
N PHE A 240 -28.99 11.60 -4.07
CA PHE A 240 -28.78 11.62 -2.63
C PHE A 240 -30.06 12.02 -1.91
N THR A 241 -30.22 11.51 -0.68
CA THR A 241 -31.19 12.12 0.23
C THR A 241 -30.77 13.57 0.50
N PHE A 242 -31.75 14.46 0.64
CA PHE A 242 -31.49 15.88 0.85
C PHE A 242 -30.58 16.12 2.08
N SER A 243 -30.83 15.40 3.17
CA SER A 243 -30.01 15.46 4.39
C SER A 243 -28.57 14.97 4.17
N TYR A 244 -28.36 13.97 3.31
CA TYR A 244 -27.01 13.51 2.97
C TYR A 244 -26.26 14.57 2.17
N LEU A 245 -26.90 15.17 1.16
CA LEU A 245 -26.29 16.23 0.35
C LEU A 245 -25.89 17.43 1.22
N ILE A 246 -26.75 17.86 2.15
CA ILE A 246 -26.43 18.95 3.07
C ILE A 246 -25.19 18.63 3.90
N ARG A 247 -25.09 17.40 4.45
CA ARG A 247 -23.92 16.97 5.25
C ARG A 247 -22.65 16.88 4.40
N LEU A 248 -22.79 16.40 3.16
CA LEU A 248 -21.68 16.29 2.21
C LEU A 248 -20.99 17.62 1.96
N LEU A 249 -21.80 18.66 1.74
CA LEU A 249 -21.38 20.02 1.46
C LEU A 249 -21.15 20.87 2.73
N ASP A 250 -21.22 20.27 3.91
CA ASP A 250 -21.04 20.99 5.17
C ASP A 250 -19.57 21.10 5.58
N CYS A 251 -19.28 22.00 6.52
CA CYS A 251 -17.94 22.17 7.07
C CYS A 251 -17.54 21.07 8.07
N TYR A 252 -18.49 20.26 8.55
CA TYR A 252 -18.24 19.20 9.53
C TYR A 252 -17.63 17.95 8.90
N PRO A 253 -16.82 17.18 9.67
CA PRO A 253 -16.23 15.95 9.17
C PRO A 253 -17.31 14.88 8.99
N MET A 254 -17.21 14.13 7.89
CA MET A 254 -18.03 12.96 7.65
C MET A 254 -17.22 11.85 7.00
N SER A 255 -17.74 10.63 7.06
CA SER A 255 -17.21 9.49 6.30
C SER A 255 -18.18 9.12 5.20
N VAL A 256 -17.64 8.64 4.09
CA VAL A 256 -18.40 8.08 2.97
C VAL A 256 -18.10 6.60 2.82
N GLU A 257 -19.12 5.87 2.35
CA GLU A 257 -19.05 4.42 2.20
C GLU A 257 -18.36 4.05 0.89
N VAL A 258 -17.34 3.21 1.00
CA VAL A 258 -16.69 2.51 -0.11
C VAL A 258 -16.97 1.02 0.05
N LYS A 259 -16.85 0.23 -1.02
CA LYS A 259 -17.06 -1.22 -0.89
C LYS A 259 -16.10 -1.82 0.14
N GLY A 260 -16.67 -2.40 1.18
CA GLY A 260 -15.93 -3.06 2.26
C GLY A 260 -15.32 -2.11 3.30
N GLY A 261 -15.72 -0.83 3.34
CA GLY A 261 -15.20 0.10 4.35
C GLY A 261 -15.81 1.50 4.29
N MET A 262 -15.15 2.43 5.00
CA MET A 262 -15.48 3.84 4.99
C MET A 262 -14.19 4.66 4.90
N VAL A 263 -14.26 5.80 4.22
CA VAL A 263 -13.15 6.75 4.08
C VAL A 263 -13.64 8.15 4.48
N SER A 264 -12.74 8.97 5.02
CA SER A 264 -13.11 10.34 5.39
C SER A 264 -13.32 11.20 4.16
N MET A 265 -14.41 11.96 4.14
CA MET A 265 -14.66 13.00 3.15
C MET A 265 -13.76 14.20 3.43
N CYS A 266 -12.75 14.39 2.59
CA CYS A 266 -11.73 15.44 2.72
C CYS A 266 -11.88 16.53 1.65
N ALA A 267 -12.89 16.44 0.79
CA ALA A 267 -13.10 17.39 -0.28
C ALA A 267 -13.31 18.81 0.27
N THR A 268 -12.51 19.74 -0.23
CA THR A 268 -12.60 21.18 0.04
C THR A 268 -13.25 21.93 -1.11
N THR A 269 -13.34 21.32 -2.30
CA THR A 269 -14.00 21.87 -3.48
C THR A 269 -14.97 20.86 -4.08
N PHE A 270 -16.18 21.30 -4.37
CA PHE A 270 -17.18 20.53 -5.11
C PHE A 270 -17.56 21.27 -6.39
N TYR A 271 -17.52 20.56 -7.52
CA TYR A 271 -18.18 20.97 -8.75
C TYR A 271 -19.42 20.10 -8.94
N ILE A 272 -20.58 20.74 -9.07
CA ILE A 272 -21.86 20.07 -9.30
C ILE A 272 -22.37 20.54 -10.64
N THR A 273 -22.55 19.62 -11.59
CA THR A 273 -23.21 19.94 -12.86
C THR A 273 -24.62 19.39 -12.83
N CYS A 274 -25.60 20.17 -13.29
CA CYS A 274 -27.00 19.80 -13.19
C CYS A 274 -27.79 20.42 -14.36
N PRO A 275 -28.88 19.82 -14.86
CA PRO A 275 -29.76 20.50 -15.80
C PRO A 275 -30.49 21.68 -15.15
N LEU A 276 -30.80 21.59 -13.85
CA LEU A 276 -31.65 22.53 -13.13
C LEU A 276 -30.87 23.29 -12.06
N ARG A 277 -31.30 24.52 -11.77
CA ARG A 277 -30.85 25.25 -10.58
C ARG A 277 -31.38 24.59 -9.29
N PRO A 278 -30.71 24.75 -8.14
CA PRO A 278 -31.07 24.04 -6.90
C PRO A 278 -32.52 24.23 -6.47
N GLU A 279 -33.06 25.45 -6.59
CA GLU A 279 -34.40 25.81 -6.15
C GLU A 279 -35.49 25.16 -7.00
N VAL A 280 -35.21 24.95 -8.29
CA VAL A 280 -36.10 24.24 -9.21
C VAL A 280 -35.98 22.73 -9.00
N LEU A 281 -34.74 22.22 -8.86
CA LEU A 281 -34.48 20.79 -8.65
C LEU A 281 -35.16 20.26 -7.38
N PHE A 282 -35.21 21.09 -6.32
CA PHE A 282 -35.80 20.75 -5.02
C PHE A 282 -37.09 21.53 -4.74
N ALA A 283 -37.85 21.92 -5.77
CA ALA A 283 -39.06 22.73 -5.64
C ALA A 283 -40.10 22.15 -4.66
N SER A 284 -40.22 20.82 -4.57
CA SER A 284 -41.12 20.16 -3.62
C SER A 284 -40.76 20.39 -2.15
N LEU A 285 -39.49 20.70 -1.86
CA LEU A 285 -39.02 21.08 -0.53
C LEU A 285 -39.25 22.56 -0.24
N VAL A 286 -39.27 23.40 -1.28
CA VAL A 286 -39.63 24.83 -1.19
C VAL A 286 -41.09 25.00 -0.77
N ALA A 287 -41.98 24.16 -1.32
CA ALA A 287 -43.41 24.21 -1.05
C ALA A 287 -43.82 23.68 0.33
N ARG A 288 -42.94 22.92 1.02
CA ARG A 288 -43.31 22.14 2.22
C ARG A 288 -42.97 22.78 3.57
N GLU A 289 -42.13 23.83 3.64
CA GLU A 289 -41.82 24.59 4.88
C GLU A 289 -40.73 25.65 4.62
N GLU A 290 -40.79 26.78 5.33
CA GLU A 290 -39.82 27.88 5.27
C GLU A 290 -38.38 27.42 5.59
N GLY A 291 -37.47 27.53 4.63
CA GLY A 291 -36.02 27.50 4.88
C GLY A 291 -35.26 26.19 4.63
N ARG A 292 -35.91 25.09 4.22
CA ARG A 292 -35.16 23.85 3.87
C ARG A 292 -34.20 24.05 2.70
N ILE A 293 -34.63 24.73 1.64
CA ILE A 293 -33.76 25.05 0.50
C ILE A 293 -32.62 25.99 0.89
N LEU A 294 -32.85 26.90 1.85
CA LEU A 294 -31.81 27.81 2.37
C LEU A 294 -30.66 27.06 3.03
N GLN A 295 -30.92 25.86 3.58
CA GLN A 295 -29.86 25.00 4.10
C GLN A 295 -28.91 24.55 2.99
N LEU A 296 -29.41 24.28 1.79
CA LEU A 296 -28.56 23.93 0.65
C LEU A 296 -27.91 25.17 0.05
N THR A 297 -28.68 26.21 -0.28
CA THR A 297 -28.17 27.37 -1.02
C THR A 297 -27.09 28.14 -0.25
N ARG A 298 -27.17 28.23 1.09
CA ARG A 298 -26.10 28.85 1.90
C ARG A 298 -24.75 28.13 1.85
N ARG A 299 -24.72 26.88 1.37
CA ARG A 299 -23.51 26.07 1.20
C ARG A 299 -22.99 26.10 -0.23
N ILE A 300 -23.70 26.76 -1.14
CA ILE A 300 -23.28 26.93 -2.54
C ILE A 300 -22.56 28.28 -2.64
N THR A 301 -21.29 28.25 -3.02
CA THR A 301 -20.44 29.43 -3.19
C THR A 301 -20.75 30.16 -4.49
N GLU A 302 -21.05 29.43 -5.55
CA GLU A 302 -21.32 29.96 -6.87
C GLU A 302 -22.43 29.16 -7.56
N ILE A 303 -23.42 29.87 -8.13
CA ILE A 303 -24.43 29.29 -9.02
C ILE A 303 -24.27 29.95 -10.38
N ARG A 304 -23.93 29.17 -11.41
CA ARG A 304 -23.62 29.69 -12.75
C ARG A 304 -24.43 28.99 -13.84
N LEU A 305 -25.11 29.79 -14.66
CA LEU A 305 -25.89 29.34 -15.81
C LEU A 305 -24.99 29.09 -17.03
N PHE A 306 -25.26 27.99 -17.76
CA PHE A 306 -24.64 27.63 -19.02
C PHE A 306 -25.70 27.36 -20.09
N GLY A 307 -25.65 28.12 -21.17
CA GLY A 307 -26.63 28.04 -22.25
C GLY A 307 -27.96 28.66 -21.84
N LEU A 308 -29.07 28.00 -22.18
CA LEU A 308 -30.41 28.48 -21.86
C LEU A 308 -30.81 28.11 -20.43
N GLU A 309 -31.55 29.00 -19.79
CA GLU A 309 -32.23 28.71 -18.54
C GLU A 309 -33.28 27.62 -18.81
N PRO A 310 -33.35 26.55 -18.01
CA PRO A 310 -34.34 25.51 -18.20
C PRO A 310 -35.73 26.12 -18.01
N GLU A 311 -36.63 25.88 -18.97
CA GLU A 311 -38.02 26.32 -18.82
C GLU A 311 -38.61 25.71 -17.54
N PRO A 312 -39.42 26.48 -16.78
CA PRO A 312 -40.15 25.91 -15.66
C PRO A 312 -40.96 24.71 -16.13
N ALA A 313 -41.12 23.70 -15.27
CA ALA A 313 -41.87 22.50 -15.62
C ALA A 313 -43.20 22.90 -16.27
N ALA A 314 -43.39 22.51 -17.53
CA ALA A 314 -44.63 22.79 -18.25
C ALA A 314 -45.81 22.32 -17.37
N PRO A 315 -46.92 23.07 -17.33
CA PRO A 315 -48.12 22.59 -16.65
C PRO A 315 -48.43 21.19 -17.20
N LEU A 316 -48.89 20.30 -16.32
CA LEU A 316 -49.40 18.99 -16.72
C LEU A 316 -50.37 19.21 -17.88
N ALA A 317 -50.30 18.34 -18.90
CA ALA A 317 -51.21 18.44 -20.04
C ALA A 317 -52.66 18.53 -19.53
N ASP A 318 -53.47 19.39 -20.15
CA ASP A 318 -54.88 19.55 -19.77
C ASP A 318 -55.55 18.16 -19.71
N GLY A 319 -56.09 17.81 -18.54
CA GLY A 319 -56.72 16.52 -18.28
C GLY A 319 -55.82 15.41 -17.71
N PHE A 320 -54.53 15.66 -17.45
CA PHE A 320 -53.68 14.71 -16.72
C PHE A 320 -54.01 14.74 -15.22
N VAL A 321 -54.67 13.67 -14.75
CA VAL A 321 -54.92 13.42 -13.33
C VAL A 321 -53.90 12.37 -12.86
N PRO A 322 -52.96 12.71 -11.95
CA PRO A 322 -52.06 11.72 -11.37
C PRO A 322 -52.88 10.65 -10.62
N LEU A 323 -52.65 9.38 -10.95
CA LEU A 323 -53.20 8.23 -10.22
C LEU A 323 -52.64 8.17 -8.78
#